data_AF-A0A517S9H8-F1
#
_entry.id   AF-A0A517S9H8-F1
#
_cell.length_a   1.000
_cell.length_b   1.000
_cell.length_c   1.000
_cell.angle_alpha   90.00
_cell.angle_beta   90.00
_cell.angle_gamma   90.00
#
_symmetry.space_group_name_H-M   'P 1'
#
loop_
_entity.id
_entity.type
_entity.pdbx_description
1 polymer ?
#
loop_
_entity_poly.entity_id
_entity_poly.type
_entity_poly.pdbx_seq_one_letter_code
_entity_poly.pdbx_strand_id
1 'polypeptide(L)'
;MEIKLSVPDDVVDAVAKRFPDKNNKKAVAAAVAQLAFHDWADWLSAHTRHRTISAMHQARIRAIFAHPDLYAGKSVKRGTLFNQWNIPYGEASYIERVFAEMELPHLIRTALKAIKTELGEQLKEWGETPVEQREQTQQFTVEVDKYGQNLLQALMQDAKEQGLTMAPSERSSAVNGYYSYTFVVEEAKEVLVRCEQQLKRYE
;
A
#
# COMPACT_ATOMS: atom_id res chain seq x y z
N MET A 1 -38.47 -5.55 -0.51
CA MET A 1 -37.49 -6.15 -1.44
C MET A 1 -37.09 -7.49 -0.86
N GLU A 2 -37.19 -8.57 -1.64
CA GLU A 2 -36.76 -9.91 -1.23
C GLU A 2 -35.38 -10.18 -1.83
N ILE A 3 -34.40 -10.56 -1.01
CA ILE A 3 -33.05 -10.92 -1.45
C ILE A 3 -32.92 -12.43 -1.38
N LYS A 4 -32.60 -13.06 -2.52
CA LYS A 4 -32.36 -14.51 -2.59
C LYS A 4 -30.85 -14.77 -2.62
N LEU A 5 -30.37 -15.55 -1.66
CA LEU A 5 -28.98 -15.98 -1.58
C LEU A 5 -28.88 -17.43 -2.06
N SER A 6 -28.00 -17.70 -3.02
CA SER A 6 -27.65 -19.05 -3.47
C SER A 6 -26.28 -19.43 -2.94
N VAL A 7 -26.15 -20.61 -2.35
CA VAL A 7 -24.87 -21.17 -1.92
C VAL A 7 -24.46 -22.24 -2.94
N PRO A 8 -23.23 -22.20 -3.49
CA PRO A 8 -22.73 -23.22 -4.40
C PRO A 8 -22.75 -24.63 -3.78
N ASP A 9 -23.10 -25.65 -4.58
CA ASP A 9 -23.26 -27.03 -4.11
C ASP A 9 -21.95 -27.64 -3.57
N ASP A 10 -20.80 -27.25 -4.11
CA ASP A 10 -19.49 -27.68 -3.64
C ASP A 10 -19.19 -27.19 -2.22
N VAL A 11 -19.59 -25.96 -1.89
CA VAL A 11 -19.51 -25.42 -0.52
C VAL A 11 -20.46 -26.17 0.41
N VAL A 12 -21.70 -26.41 -0.02
CA VAL A 12 -22.69 -27.17 0.76
C VAL A 12 -22.18 -28.58 1.07
N ASP A 13 -21.59 -29.26 0.08
CA ASP A 13 -21.05 -30.60 0.23
C ASP A 13 -19.81 -30.63 1.13
N ALA A 14 -18.93 -29.63 1.04
CA ALA A 14 -17.77 -29.50 1.92
C ALA A 14 -18.18 -29.30 3.38
N VAL A 15 -19.21 -28.49 3.63
CA VAL A 15 -19.75 -28.26 4.99
C VAL A 15 -20.50 -29.50 5.48
N ALA A 16 -21.37 -30.10 4.68
CA ALA A 16 -22.15 -31.28 5.07
C ALA A 16 -21.25 -32.45 5.48
N LYS A 17 -20.11 -32.65 4.81
CA LYS A 17 -19.10 -33.67 5.20
C LYS A 17 -18.54 -33.47 6.61
N ARG A 18 -18.52 -32.23 7.13
CA ARG A 18 -18.06 -31.92 8.49
C ARG A 18 -19.13 -32.15 9.56
N PHE A 19 -20.39 -32.27 9.15
CA PHE A 19 -21.56 -32.46 10.01
C PHE A 19 -22.39 -33.66 9.51
N PRO A 20 -21.88 -34.90 9.62
CA PRO A 20 -22.49 -36.08 9.03
C PRO A 20 -23.91 -36.39 9.54
N ASP A 21 -24.26 -35.88 10.74
CA ASP A 21 -25.59 -36.04 11.32
C ASP A 21 -26.65 -35.14 10.65
N LYS A 22 -26.25 -34.25 9.74
CA LYS A 22 -27.11 -33.27 9.04
C LYS A 22 -27.18 -33.60 7.54
N ASN A 23 -27.89 -34.67 7.19
CA ASN A 23 -28.03 -35.13 5.79
C ASN A 23 -28.89 -34.24 4.88
N ASN A 24 -29.55 -33.21 5.40
CA ASN A 24 -30.39 -32.32 4.60
C ASN A 24 -29.58 -31.16 4.00
N LYS A 25 -29.12 -31.33 2.75
CA LYS A 25 -28.36 -30.29 2.00
C LYS A 25 -29.05 -28.93 1.97
N LYS A 26 -30.39 -28.87 1.85
CA LYS A 26 -31.13 -27.59 1.85
C LYS A 26 -31.04 -26.88 3.19
N ALA A 27 -31.13 -27.62 4.28
CA ALA A 27 -30.98 -27.06 5.62
C ALA A 27 -29.54 -26.58 5.87
N VAL A 28 -28.53 -27.30 5.36
CA VAL A 28 -27.12 -26.89 5.42
C VAL A 28 -26.91 -25.60 4.62
N ALA A 29 -27.39 -25.52 3.37
CA ALA A 29 -27.29 -24.33 2.55
C ALA A 29 -27.96 -23.10 3.20
N ALA A 30 -29.16 -23.28 3.76
CA ALA A 30 -29.87 -22.20 4.46
C ALA A 30 -29.10 -21.72 5.70
N ALA A 31 -28.55 -22.64 6.50
CA ALA A 31 -27.76 -22.29 7.67
C ALA A 31 -26.45 -21.56 7.29
N VAL A 32 -25.76 -22.01 6.23
CA VAL A 32 -24.56 -21.35 5.72
C VAL A 32 -24.88 -19.94 5.23
N ALA A 33 -25.95 -19.77 4.45
CA ALA A 33 -26.37 -18.45 3.98
C ALA A 33 -26.74 -17.53 5.14
N GLN A 34 -27.45 -18.04 6.14
CA GLN A 34 -27.84 -17.26 7.32
C GLN A 34 -26.62 -16.83 8.14
N LEU A 35 -25.69 -17.75 8.42
CA LEU A 35 -24.46 -17.45 9.16
C LEU A 35 -23.61 -16.42 8.43
N ALA A 36 -23.43 -16.58 7.11
CA ALA A 36 -22.71 -15.61 6.31
C ALA A 36 -23.39 -14.24 6.40
N PHE A 37 -24.71 -14.16 6.19
CA PHE A 37 -25.43 -12.89 6.25
C PHE A 37 -25.33 -12.19 7.61
N HIS A 38 -25.43 -12.95 8.72
CA HIS A 38 -25.30 -12.38 10.07
C HIS A 38 -23.87 -11.90 10.34
N ASP A 39 -22.85 -12.71 10.03
CA ASP A 39 -21.44 -12.31 10.15
C ASP A 39 -21.16 -11.02 9.36
N TRP A 40 -21.74 -10.91 8.16
CA TRP A 40 -21.66 -9.69 7.35
C TRP A 40 -22.36 -8.49 7.98
N ALA A 41 -23.58 -8.67 8.47
CA ALA A 41 -24.36 -7.62 9.10
C ALA A 41 -23.68 -7.11 10.37
N ASP A 42 -23.20 -8.02 11.22
CA ASP A 42 -22.49 -7.71 12.47
C ASP A 42 -21.17 -6.99 12.21
N TRP A 43 -20.46 -7.38 11.15
CA TRP A 43 -19.22 -6.72 10.73
C TRP A 43 -19.48 -5.30 10.21
N LEU A 44 -20.43 -5.12 9.27
CA LEU A 44 -20.76 -3.81 8.70
C LEU A 44 -21.29 -2.82 9.75
N SER A 45 -22.02 -3.33 10.74
CA SER A 45 -22.55 -2.54 11.86
C SER A 45 -21.57 -2.37 13.03
N ALA A 46 -20.35 -2.91 12.91
CA ALA A 46 -19.31 -2.89 13.93
C ALA A 46 -19.71 -3.49 15.30
N HIS A 47 -20.67 -4.42 15.32
CA HIS A 47 -20.99 -5.20 16.52
C HIS A 47 -19.82 -6.13 16.89
N THR A 48 -19.15 -6.69 15.88
CA THR A 48 -17.94 -7.49 16.06
C THR A 48 -16.69 -6.70 15.68
N ARG A 49 -15.90 -6.30 16.68
CA ARG A 49 -14.61 -5.61 16.48
C ARG A 49 -13.45 -6.58 16.57
N HIS A 50 -12.73 -6.75 15.47
CA HIS A 50 -11.50 -7.52 15.49
C HIS A 50 -10.38 -6.67 16.08
N ARG A 51 -9.77 -7.14 17.17
CA ARG A 51 -8.65 -6.45 17.83
C ARG A 51 -7.34 -6.53 17.04
N THR A 52 -7.19 -7.54 16.18
CA THR A 52 -5.95 -7.81 15.43
C THR A 52 -6.21 -8.08 13.96
N ILE A 53 -5.26 -7.63 13.12
CA ILE A 53 -5.28 -7.78 11.67
C ILE A 53 -4.74 -9.17 11.33
N SER A 54 -5.64 -10.15 11.12
CA SER A 54 -5.23 -11.42 10.53
C SER A 54 -5.22 -11.32 8.99
N ALA A 55 -4.36 -12.10 8.34
CA ALA A 55 -4.33 -12.19 6.87
C ALA A 55 -5.70 -12.59 6.30
N MET A 56 -6.45 -13.45 7.01
CA MET A 56 -7.81 -13.84 6.64
C MET A 56 -8.78 -12.66 6.69
N HIS A 57 -8.66 -11.79 7.70
CA HIS A 57 -9.50 -10.60 7.82
C HIS A 57 -9.18 -9.59 6.70
N GLN A 58 -7.89 -9.38 6.37
CA GLN A 58 -7.52 -8.54 5.24
C GLN A 58 -8.08 -9.08 3.91
N ALA A 59 -7.97 -10.39 3.67
CA ALA A 59 -8.51 -11.02 2.47
C ALA A 59 -10.03 -10.84 2.35
N ARG A 60 -10.75 -10.96 3.47
CA ARG A 60 -12.20 -10.71 3.51
C ARG A 60 -12.55 -9.27 3.14
N ILE A 61 -11.86 -8.30 3.72
CA ILE A 61 -12.04 -6.88 3.38
C ILE A 61 -11.82 -6.64 1.88
N ARG A 62 -10.74 -7.18 1.32
CA ARG A 62 -10.42 -7.05 -0.11
C ARG A 62 -11.55 -7.55 -1.00
N ALA A 63 -12.11 -8.72 -0.70
CA ALA A 63 -13.17 -9.31 -1.53
C ALA A 63 -14.41 -8.40 -1.64
N ILE A 64 -14.75 -7.67 -0.58
CA ILE A 64 -15.91 -6.75 -0.56
C ILE A 64 -15.65 -5.56 -1.48
N PHE A 65 -14.53 -4.88 -1.27
CA PHE A 65 -14.20 -3.65 -1.99
C PHE A 65 -13.66 -3.93 -3.41
N ALA A 66 -13.40 -5.19 -3.75
CA ALA A 66 -13.15 -5.62 -5.12
C ALA A 66 -14.45 -5.85 -5.91
N HIS A 67 -15.61 -5.96 -5.24
CA HIS A 67 -16.88 -6.23 -5.93
C HIS A 67 -17.36 -4.95 -6.65
N PRO A 68 -17.45 -4.95 -8.00
CA PRO A 68 -17.67 -3.74 -8.78
C PRO A 68 -19.00 -3.04 -8.47
N ASP A 69 -20.05 -3.82 -8.15
CA ASP A 69 -21.37 -3.28 -7.81
C ASP A 69 -21.47 -2.67 -6.41
N LEU A 70 -20.59 -3.11 -5.50
CA LEU A 70 -20.55 -2.58 -4.14
C LEU A 70 -19.58 -1.40 -4.09
N TYR A 71 -18.44 -1.54 -4.75
CA TYR A 71 -17.38 -0.55 -4.72
C TYR A 71 -16.71 -0.41 -6.10
N ALA A 72 -17.03 0.68 -6.78
CA ALA A 72 -16.57 0.96 -8.14
C ALA A 72 -15.12 1.49 -8.18
N GLY A 73 -14.15 0.70 -7.69
CA GLY A 73 -12.71 0.92 -7.91
C GLY A 73 -12.15 2.27 -7.44
N LYS A 74 -12.83 2.97 -6.52
CA LYS A 74 -12.30 4.21 -5.92
C LYS A 74 -11.16 3.86 -4.96
N SER A 75 -10.28 4.80 -4.65
CA SER A 75 -9.34 4.61 -3.55
C SER A 75 -10.14 4.47 -2.24
N VAL A 76 -9.87 3.43 -1.44
CA VAL A 76 -10.56 3.20 -0.16
C VAL A 76 -10.16 4.29 0.85
N LYS A 77 -10.97 5.35 0.93
CA LYS A 77 -10.75 6.48 1.82
C LYS A 77 -11.66 6.41 3.04
N ARG A 78 -11.11 6.68 4.22
CA ARG A 78 -11.86 6.70 5.50
C ARG A 78 -13.08 7.61 5.44
N GLY A 79 -12.96 8.78 4.81
CA GLY A 79 -14.09 9.71 4.67
C GLY A 79 -15.25 9.12 3.86
N THR A 80 -14.97 8.35 2.82
CA THR A 80 -16.00 7.66 2.02
C THR A 80 -16.66 6.57 2.84
N LEU A 81 -15.87 5.75 3.54
CA LEU A 81 -16.37 4.66 4.38
C LEU A 81 -17.25 5.18 5.52
N PHE A 82 -16.83 6.27 6.17
CA PHE A 82 -17.59 6.87 7.26
C PHE A 82 -18.89 7.53 6.76
N ASN A 83 -18.81 8.36 5.71
CA ASN A 83 -19.95 9.18 5.30
C ASN A 83 -20.96 8.46 4.39
N GLN A 84 -20.50 7.53 3.54
CA GLN A 84 -21.37 6.87 2.56
C GLN A 84 -21.80 5.48 2.98
N TRP A 85 -20.95 4.78 3.73
CA TRP A 85 -21.21 3.41 4.17
C TRP A 85 -21.63 3.34 5.64
N ASN A 86 -21.67 4.48 6.34
CA ASN A 86 -21.96 4.59 7.77
C ASN A 86 -21.08 3.66 8.63
N ILE A 87 -19.88 3.34 8.15
CA ILE A 87 -18.92 2.53 8.90
C ILE A 87 -18.35 3.41 10.00
N PRO A 88 -18.34 2.99 11.28
CA PRO A 88 -17.79 3.80 12.35
C PRO A 88 -16.34 4.20 12.08
N TYR A 89 -15.95 5.38 12.59
CA TYR A 89 -14.69 6.02 12.20
C TYR A 89 -13.44 5.15 12.45
N GLY A 90 -13.42 4.39 13.55
CA GLY A 90 -12.32 3.49 13.89
C GLY A 90 -12.14 2.39 12.83
N GLU A 91 -13.24 1.75 12.46
CA GLU A 91 -13.33 0.71 11.45
C GLU A 91 -13.04 1.25 10.04
N ALA A 92 -13.53 2.45 9.72
CA ALA A 92 -13.21 3.13 8.46
C ALA A 92 -11.69 3.44 8.35
N SER A 93 -11.09 3.91 9.45
CA SER A 93 -9.65 4.15 9.54
C SER A 93 -8.84 2.85 9.47
N TYR A 94 -9.39 1.77 10.03
CA TYR A 94 -8.81 0.42 9.98
C TYR A 94 -8.79 -0.13 8.56
N ILE A 95 -9.92 -0.06 7.85
CA ILE A 95 -10.04 -0.54 6.47
C ILE A 95 -9.12 0.28 5.55
N GLU A 96 -9.12 1.61 5.64
CA GLU A 96 -8.23 2.47 4.85
C GLU A 96 -6.75 2.09 5.04
N ARG A 97 -6.34 1.76 6.28
CA ARG A 97 -4.97 1.30 6.56
C ARG A 97 -4.65 -0.02 5.87
N VAL A 98 -5.56 -1.00 5.88
CA VAL A 98 -5.35 -2.30 5.21
C VAL A 98 -5.09 -2.10 3.71
N PHE A 99 -5.85 -1.20 3.06
CA PHE A 99 -5.61 -0.89 1.65
C PHE A 99 -4.32 -0.09 1.43
N ALA A 100 -4.02 0.87 2.30
CA ALA A 100 -2.76 1.62 2.23
C ALA A 100 -1.52 0.72 2.40
N GLU A 101 -1.56 -0.25 3.31
CA GLU A 101 -0.50 -1.25 3.52
C GLU A 101 -0.30 -2.15 2.29
N MET A 102 -1.36 -2.42 1.53
CA MET A 102 -1.27 -3.20 0.29
C MET A 102 -0.73 -2.41 -0.89
N GLU A 103 -1.09 -1.14 -0.98
CA GLU A 103 -0.55 -0.23 -2.00
C GLU A 103 0.91 0.13 -1.66
N LEU A 104 1.32 -0.01 -0.40
CA LEU A 104 2.64 0.39 0.07
C LEU A 104 3.80 -0.21 -0.74
N PRO A 105 3.90 -1.52 -1.04
CA PRO A 105 4.98 -2.04 -1.88
C PRO A 105 4.99 -1.44 -3.29
N HIS A 106 3.81 -1.20 -3.88
CA HIS A 106 3.71 -0.57 -5.20
C HIS A 106 4.15 0.89 -5.14
N LEU A 107 3.67 1.65 -4.16
CA LEU A 107 4.04 3.05 -3.93
C LEU A 107 5.54 3.20 -3.65
N ILE A 108 6.11 2.31 -2.82
CA ILE A 108 7.54 2.26 -2.55
C ILE A 108 8.31 1.99 -3.84
N ARG A 109 7.90 0.99 -4.63
CA ARG A 109 8.54 0.67 -5.90
C ARG A 109 8.48 1.85 -6.88
N THR A 110 7.34 2.52 -6.98
CA THR A 110 7.14 3.67 -7.87
C THR A 110 8.02 4.85 -7.44
N ALA A 111 8.05 5.18 -6.14
CA ALA A 111 8.89 6.24 -5.61
C ALA A 111 10.39 5.95 -5.80
N LEU A 112 10.84 4.73 -5.49
CA LEU A 112 12.23 4.32 -5.70
C LEU A 112 12.63 4.36 -7.19
N LYS A 113 11.73 3.98 -8.10
CA LYS A 113 11.97 4.09 -9.55
C LYS A 113 12.08 5.54 -10.01
N ALA A 114 11.25 6.44 -9.50
CA ALA A 114 11.32 7.86 -9.81
C ALA A 114 12.67 8.44 -9.38
N ILE A 115 13.06 8.22 -8.12
CA ILE A 115 14.36 8.66 -7.58
C ILE A 115 15.52 8.09 -8.40
N LYS A 116 15.48 6.78 -8.71
CA LYS A 116 16.51 6.12 -9.50
C LYS A 116 16.65 6.73 -10.89
N THR A 117 15.52 7.01 -11.56
CA THR A 117 15.51 7.53 -12.93
C THR A 117 16.07 8.93 -12.95
N GLU A 118 15.55 9.82 -12.10
CA GLU A 118 15.95 11.23 -12.07
C GLU A 118 17.43 11.42 -11.69
N LEU A 119 17.90 10.77 -10.62
CA LEU A 119 19.31 10.83 -10.24
C LEU A 119 20.21 10.11 -11.25
N GLY A 120 19.74 8.99 -11.81
CA GLY A 120 20.49 8.21 -12.79
C GLY A 120 20.72 8.96 -14.10
N GLU A 121 19.70 9.67 -14.59
CA GLU A 121 19.80 10.52 -15.78
C GLU A 121 20.78 11.67 -15.55
N GLN A 122 20.67 12.40 -14.44
CA GLN A 122 21.59 13.49 -14.12
C GLN A 122 23.05 13.01 -13.96
N LEU A 123 23.26 11.87 -13.29
CA LEU A 123 24.60 11.29 -13.14
C LEU A 123 25.17 10.76 -14.45
N LYS A 124 24.32 10.25 -15.35
CA LYS A 124 24.72 9.84 -16.69
C LYS A 124 25.15 11.04 -17.53
N GLU A 125 24.35 12.10 -17.55
CA GLU A 125 24.69 13.36 -18.22
C GLU A 125 26.02 13.93 -17.70
N TRP A 126 26.19 13.96 -16.37
CA TRP A 126 27.47 14.34 -15.74
C TRP A 126 28.65 13.46 -16.17
N GLY A 127 28.41 12.15 -16.32
CA GLY A 127 29.40 11.18 -16.79
C GLY A 127 29.76 11.32 -18.27
N GLU A 128 28.90 11.94 -19.08
CA GLU A 128 29.14 12.24 -20.50
C GLU A 128 29.79 13.62 -20.70
N THR A 129 29.66 14.54 -19.73
CA THR A 129 30.35 15.83 -19.73
C THR A 129 31.87 15.63 -19.77
N PRO A 130 32.62 16.37 -20.62
CA PRO A 130 34.08 16.33 -20.64
C PRO A 130 34.68 16.59 -19.25
N VAL A 131 35.73 15.86 -18.86
CA VAL A 131 36.34 15.96 -17.52
C VAL A 131 36.74 17.40 -17.17
N GLU A 132 37.19 18.16 -18.16
CA GLU A 132 37.58 19.58 -18.05
C GLU A 132 36.40 20.51 -17.67
N GLN A 133 35.17 20.08 -17.91
CA GLN A 133 33.92 20.82 -17.64
C GLN A 133 33.16 20.24 -16.44
N ARG A 134 33.65 19.17 -15.82
CA ARG A 134 33.01 18.59 -14.63
C ARG A 134 33.35 19.43 -13.42
N GLU A 135 32.36 20.19 -12.94
CA GLU A 135 32.45 20.80 -11.63
C GLU A 135 32.27 19.72 -10.55
N GLN A 136 33.26 19.58 -9.65
CA GLN A 136 33.15 18.69 -8.48
C GLN A 136 32.02 19.13 -7.53
N THR A 137 31.59 20.39 -7.64
CA THR A 137 30.50 21.01 -6.86
C THR A 137 29.13 20.90 -7.54
N GLN A 138 29.02 20.17 -8.65
CA GLN A 138 27.73 20.01 -9.32
C GLN A 138 26.71 19.37 -8.37
N GLN A 139 25.55 20.01 -8.31
CA GLN A 139 24.44 19.66 -7.44
C GLN A 139 23.41 18.85 -8.22
N PHE A 140 22.99 17.72 -7.64
CA PHE A 140 21.99 16.81 -8.21
C PHE A 140 20.71 16.97 -7.42
N THR A 141 19.62 17.30 -8.08
CA THR A 141 18.34 17.59 -7.42
C THR A 141 17.30 16.53 -7.78
N VAL A 142 16.57 16.04 -6.79
CA VAL A 142 15.43 15.13 -7.01
C VAL A 142 14.17 15.74 -6.40
N GLU A 143 13.06 15.69 -7.12
CA GLU A 143 11.76 16.08 -6.62
C GLU A 143 10.93 14.85 -6.25
N VAL A 144 10.50 14.78 -4.99
CA VAL A 144 9.75 13.64 -4.46
C VAL A 144 8.46 14.07 -3.80
N ASP A 145 7.44 13.22 -3.87
CA ASP A 145 6.25 13.37 -3.05
C ASP A 145 6.54 13.01 -1.57
N LYS A 146 5.51 13.09 -0.72
CA LYS A 146 5.65 12.74 0.71
C LYS A 146 6.13 11.29 0.95
N TYR A 147 5.81 10.35 0.08
CA TYR A 147 6.26 8.96 0.22
C TYR A 147 7.73 8.82 -0.17
N GLY A 148 8.12 9.41 -1.29
CA GLY A 148 9.51 9.49 -1.72
C GLY A 148 10.39 10.24 -0.73
N GLN A 149 9.86 11.27 -0.05
CA GLN A 149 10.54 11.94 1.05
C GLN A 149 10.89 10.97 2.19
N ASN A 150 9.91 10.23 2.70
CA ASN A 150 10.13 9.27 3.78
C ASN A 150 11.13 8.18 3.35
N LEU A 151 11.08 7.75 2.09
CA LEU A 151 12.01 6.76 1.54
C LEU A 151 13.43 7.32 1.43
N LEU A 152 13.60 8.52 0.89
CA LEU A 152 14.91 9.19 0.85
C LEU A 152 15.47 9.33 2.26
N GLN A 153 14.66 9.75 3.24
CA GLN A 153 15.10 9.83 4.64
C GLN A 153 15.56 8.48 5.19
N ALA A 154 14.83 7.40 4.91
CA ALA A 154 15.21 6.06 5.33
C ALA A 154 16.52 5.58 4.66
N LEU A 155 16.66 5.78 3.35
CA LEU A 155 17.89 5.49 2.60
C LEU A 155 19.07 6.28 3.17
N MET A 156 18.81 7.54 3.54
CA MET A 156 19.81 8.42 4.08
C MET A 156 20.29 8.00 5.46
N GLN A 157 19.33 7.62 6.31
CA GLN A 157 19.61 7.12 7.65
C GLN A 157 20.43 5.82 7.60
N ASP A 158 20.09 4.90 6.70
CA ASP A 158 20.81 3.65 6.50
C ASP A 158 22.28 3.87 6.06
N ALA A 159 22.58 4.86 5.21
CA ALA A 159 23.97 5.15 4.89
C ALA A 159 24.73 5.80 6.06
N LYS A 160 24.07 6.67 6.84
CA LYS A 160 24.68 7.24 8.06
C LYS A 160 25.03 6.15 9.07
N GLU A 161 24.16 5.17 9.25
CA GLU A 161 24.41 4.01 10.12
C GLU A 161 25.59 3.15 9.64
N GLN A 162 25.90 3.18 8.34
CA GLN A 162 27.06 2.51 7.75
C GLN A 162 28.32 3.39 7.72
N GLY A 163 28.28 4.56 8.39
CA GLY A 163 29.43 5.46 8.54
C GLY A 163 29.63 6.43 7.38
N LEU A 164 28.68 6.54 6.46
CA LEU A 164 28.75 7.49 5.36
C LEU A 164 28.21 8.86 5.78
N THR A 165 28.98 9.90 5.51
CA THR A 165 28.53 11.28 5.72
C THR A 165 27.62 11.67 4.56
N MET A 166 26.33 11.83 4.85
CA MET A 166 25.38 12.44 3.92
C MET A 166 24.66 13.59 4.60
N ALA A 167 24.72 14.76 3.97
CA ALA A 167 24.07 15.96 4.43
C ALA A 167 23.48 16.72 3.25
N PRO A 168 22.48 16.15 2.55
CA PRO A 168 21.86 16.86 1.46
C PRO A 168 21.19 18.12 1.98
N SER A 169 21.22 19.14 1.15
CA SER A 169 20.51 20.39 1.44
C SER A 169 19.05 20.21 1.04
N GLU A 170 18.15 20.26 2.03
CA GLU A 170 16.72 20.33 1.78
C GLU A 170 16.36 21.77 1.37
N ARG A 171 15.85 21.95 0.16
CA ARG A 171 15.17 23.20 -0.23
C ARG A 171 13.67 22.98 -0.02
N SER A 172 13.14 23.55 1.06
CA SER A 172 11.78 23.22 1.51
C SER A 172 10.67 23.74 0.58
N SER A 173 9.66 22.85 0.40
CA SER A 173 8.25 23.06 0.03
C SER A 173 7.92 24.13 -1.02
N ALA A 174 7.86 23.72 -2.30
CA ALA A 174 7.28 24.53 -3.36
C ALA A 174 5.89 23.99 -3.80
N VAL A 175 4.85 24.69 -3.32
CA VAL A 175 3.53 24.90 -3.94
C VAL A 175 2.56 23.71 -4.11
N ASN A 176 2.98 22.43 -4.21
CA ASN A 176 2.06 21.32 -4.52
C ASN A 176 2.30 19.99 -3.75
N GLY A 177 2.99 20.02 -2.60
CA GLY A 177 3.22 18.82 -1.78
C GLY A 177 4.39 17.93 -2.23
N TYR A 178 5.31 18.50 -3.01
CA TYR A 178 6.60 17.89 -3.38
C TYR A 178 7.75 18.52 -2.58
N TYR A 179 8.81 17.74 -2.40
CA TYR A 179 10.03 18.06 -1.65
C TYR A 179 11.24 17.93 -2.58
N SER A 180 12.14 18.90 -2.52
CA SER A 180 13.34 18.94 -3.36
C SER A 180 14.59 18.67 -2.51
N TYR A 181 15.35 17.66 -2.88
CA TYR A 181 16.60 17.28 -2.21
C TYR A 181 17.77 17.48 -3.15
N THR A 182 18.82 18.15 -2.66
CA THR A 182 20.03 18.40 -3.43
C THR A 182 21.23 17.68 -2.82
N PHE A 183 21.91 16.90 -3.65
CA PHE A 183 23.07 16.06 -3.32
C PHE A 183 24.32 16.53 -4.06
N VAL A 184 25.50 16.30 -3.48
CA VAL A 184 26.74 16.30 -4.26
C VAL A 184 26.93 14.97 -5.01
N VAL A 185 27.82 14.92 -6.00
CA VAL A 185 28.05 13.74 -6.88
C VAL A 185 28.14 12.42 -6.10
N GLU A 186 28.97 12.36 -5.06
CA GLU A 186 29.20 11.12 -4.32
C GLU A 186 27.99 10.70 -3.48
N GLU A 187 27.26 11.66 -2.91
CA GLU A 187 26.01 11.38 -2.20
C GLU A 187 24.94 10.88 -3.18
N ALA A 188 24.83 11.50 -4.37
CA ALA A 188 23.88 11.10 -5.40
C ALA A 188 24.13 9.65 -5.87
N LYS A 189 25.40 9.28 -6.08
CA LYS A 189 25.78 7.90 -6.43
C LYS A 189 25.40 6.92 -5.33
N GLU A 190 25.65 7.27 -4.06
CA GLU A 190 25.33 6.41 -2.92
C GLU A 190 23.81 6.21 -2.77
N VAL A 191 23.03 7.28 -2.90
CA VAL A 191 21.56 7.20 -2.92
C VAL A 191 21.09 6.29 -4.05
N LEU A 192 21.68 6.41 -5.25
CA LEU A 192 21.33 5.58 -6.38
C LEU A 192 21.60 4.08 -6.11
N VAL A 193 22.77 3.74 -5.57
CA VAL A 193 23.12 2.36 -5.21
C VAL A 193 22.13 1.78 -4.21
N ARG A 194 21.74 2.54 -3.18
CA ARG A 194 20.78 2.08 -2.17
C ARG A 194 19.37 1.94 -2.72
N CYS A 195 18.95 2.87 -3.58
CA CYS A 195 17.69 2.75 -4.33
C CYS A 195 17.64 1.44 -5.11
N GLU A 196 18.72 1.07 -5.81
CA GLU A 196 18.80 -0.20 -6.55
C GLU A 196 18.75 -1.43 -5.64
N GLN A 197 19.46 -1.40 -4.51
CA GLN A 197 19.44 -2.49 -3.54
C GLN A 197 18.05 -2.69 -2.94
N GLN A 198 17.34 -1.61 -2.60
CA GLN A 198 15.97 -1.69 -2.10
C GLN A 198 15.00 -2.14 -3.20
N LEU A 199 15.11 -1.63 -4.42
CA LEU A 199 14.27 -2.05 -5.54
C LEU A 199 14.32 -3.56 -5.78
N LYS A 200 15.51 -4.18 -5.68
CA LYS A 200 15.67 -5.65 -5.79
C LYS A 200 14.89 -6.44 -4.74
N ARG A 201 14.50 -5.85 -3.62
CA ARG A 201 13.66 -6.51 -2.59
C ARG A 201 12.17 -6.52 -2.96
N TYR A 202 11.77 -5.72 -3.95
CA TYR A 202 10.40 -5.56 -4.43
C TYR A 202 10.21 -6.10 -5.86
N GLU A 203 11.22 -6.78 -6.42
CA GLU A 203 11.19 -7.51 -7.70
C GLU A 203 11.17 -9.01 -7.47
#